data_AF-A0A846PGI8-F1
#
_entry.id   AF-A0A846PGI8-F1
#
_cell.length_a   1.000
_cell.length_b   1.000
_cell.length_c   1.000
_cell.angle_alpha   90.00
_cell.angle_beta   90.00
_cell.angle_gamma   90.00
#
_symmetry.space_group_name_H-M   'P 1'
#
loop_
_entity.id
_entity.type
_entity.pdbx_description
1 polymer ?
#
loop_
_entity_poly.entity_id
_entity_poly.type
_entity_poly.pdbx_seq_one_letter_code
_entity_poly.pdbx_strand_id
1 'polypeptide(L)'
;MKKELLLLVKLEGIGRVRARILHNAGLKTVSDLKKASMEKLTGLPFIGLRLAKKIKDQVGGFIKAEEWERLRKGEESEQKAITEY
;
A
#
# COMPACT_ATOMS: atom_id res chain seq x y z
N MET A 1 2.28 24.38 -8.09
CA MET A 1 2.31 23.00 -7.53
C MET A 1 0.90 22.40 -7.60
N LYS A 2 0.71 21.21 -8.20
CA LYS A 2 -0.62 20.56 -8.29
C LYS A 2 -1.08 20.13 -6.89
N LYS A 3 -2.20 20.70 -6.42
CA LYS A 3 -2.77 20.48 -5.08
C LYS A 3 -3.08 19.00 -4.78
N GLU A 4 -3.31 18.20 -5.81
CA GLU A 4 -3.65 16.77 -5.74
C GLU A 4 -2.54 15.92 -5.09
N LEU A 5 -1.26 16.31 -5.24
CA LEU A 5 -0.15 15.61 -4.58
C LEU A 5 -0.13 15.83 -3.05
N LEU A 6 -0.68 16.95 -2.56
CA LEU A 6 -0.64 17.26 -1.12
C LEU A 6 -1.52 16.34 -0.29
N LEU A 7 -2.58 15.77 -0.88
CA LEU A 7 -3.49 14.87 -0.17
C LEU A 7 -2.88 13.49 0.07
N LEU A 8 -2.10 12.97 -0.90
CA LEU A 8 -1.44 11.67 -0.78
C LEU A 8 -0.24 11.70 0.17
N VAL A 9 0.49 12.82 0.22
CA VAL A 9 1.68 12.99 1.08
C VAL A 9 1.31 13.07 2.57
N LYS A 10 0.03 13.26 2.91
CA LYS A 10 -0.43 13.19 4.32
C LYS A 10 -0.47 11.77 4.86
N LEU A 11 -0.42 10.75 3.99
CA LEU A 11 -0.42 9.36 4.43
C LEU A 11 0.95 8.99 4.98
N GLU A 12 0.95 8.35 6.14
CA GLU A 12 2.17 7.93 6.80
C GLU A 12 2.92 6.90 5.93
N GLY A 13 4.20 7.17 5.65
CA GLY A 13 5.02 6.35 4.75
C GLY A 13 4.94 6.74 3.25
N ILE A 14 4.07 7.68 2.88
CA ILE A 14 3.96 8.22 1.52
C ILE A 14 4.69 9.58 1.42
N GLY A 15 5.94 9.53 0.95
CA GLY A 15 6.67 10.72 0.54
C GLY A 15 6.30 11.18 -0.87
N ARG A 16 6.94 12.27 -1.33
CA ARG A 16 6.71 12.88 -2.66
C ARG A 16 6.87 11.90 -3.82
N VAL A 17 7.82 10.97 -3.74
CA VAL A 17 8.09 9.96 -4.77
C VAL A 17 6.93 8.97 -4.87
N ARG A 18 6.55 8.33 -3.76
CA ARG A 18 5.43 7.38 -3.73
C ARG A 18 4.09 8.03 -4.06
N ALA A 19 3.88 9.27 -3.61
CA ALA A 19 2.71 10.06 -3.98
C ALA A 19 2.61 10.27 -5.49
N ARG A 20 3.74 10.51 -6.18
CA ARG A 20 3.79 10.62 -7.63
C ARG A 20 3.48 9.30 -8.32
N ILE A 21 4.00 8.18 -7.80
CA ILE A 21 3.73 6.84 -8.33
C ILE A 21 2.24 6.51 -8.23
N LEU A 22 1.63 6.71 -7.06
CA LEU A 22 0.20 6.54 -6.85
C LEU A 22 -0.61 7.42 -7.81
N HIS A 23 -0.27 8.70 -7.89
CA HIS A 23 -0.95 9.63 -8.80
C HIS A 23 -0.84 9.19 -10.27
N ASN A 24 0.34 8.76 -10.72
CA ASN A 24 0.57 8.28 -12.08
C ASN A 24 -0.17 6.96 -12.36
N ALA A 25 -0.37 6.11 -11.34
CA ALA A 25 -1.18 4.90 -11.41
C ALA A 25 -2.70 5.16 -11.39
N GLY A 26 -3.11 6.43 -11.43
CA GLY A 26 -4.50 6.88 -11.35
C GLY A 26 -5.09 6.88 -9.95
N LEU A 27 -4.28 6.66 -8.91
CA LEU A 27 -4.69 6.66 -7.50
C LEU A 27 -4.44 8.06 -6.93
N LYS A 28 -5.36 8.99 -7.20
CA LYS A 28 -5.18 10.41 -6.88
C LYS A 28 -5.84 10.80 -5.56
N THR A 29 -6.85 10.06 -5.15
CA THR A 29 -7.68 10.39 -3.98
C THR A 29 -7.71 9.25 -2.97
N VAL A 30 -8.11 9.57 -1.74
CA VAL A 30 -8.36 8.58 -0.67
C VAL A 30 -9.40 7.55 -1.12
N SER A 31 -10.43 7.97 -1.87
CA SER A 31 -11.41 7.05 -2.43
C SER A 31 -10.81 6.07 -3.44
N ASP A 32 -9.85 6.51 -4.24
CA ASP A 32 -9.17 5.63 -5.21
C ASP A 32 -8.33 4.58 -4.48
N LEU A 33 -7.62 4.99 -3.42
CA LEU A 33 -6.84 4.08 -2.56
C LEU A 33 -7.74 3.09 -1.82
N LYS A 34 -8.92 3.54 -1.38
CA LYS A 34 -9.91 2.70 -0.71
C LYS A 34 -10.41 1.60 -1.66
N LYS A 35 -10.64 1.92 -2.92
CA LYS A 35 -11.14 1.01 -3.97
C LYS A 35 -10.04 0.16 -4.62
N ALA A 36 -8.79 0.60 -4.59
CA ALA A 36 -7.67 -0.15 -5.16
C ALA A 36 -7.55 -1.54 -4.51
N SER A 37 -7.23 -2.58 -5.29
CA SER A 37 -6.92 -3.91 -4.74
C SER A 37 -5.54 -3.92 -4.08
N MET A 38 -5.28 -4.90 -3.21
CA MET A 38 -3.95 -5.04 -2.61
C MET A 38 -2.90 -5.34 -3.68
N GLU A 39 -3.23 -6.17 -4.66
CA GLU A 39 -2.37 -6.49 -5.80
C GLU A 39 -1.99 -5.25 -6.61
N LYS A 40 -2.93 -4.32 -6.81
CA LYS A 40 -2.65 -3.07 -7.51
C LYS A 40 -1.69 -2.18 -6.72
N LEU A 41 -1.80 -2.17 -5.38
CA LEU A 41 -0.92 -1.38 -4.53
C LEU A 41 0.48 -2.01 -4.45
N THR A 42 0.58 -3.32 -4.27
CA THR A 42 1.86 -4.04 -4.17
C THR A 42 2.60 -4.16 -5.51
N GLY A 43 1.87 -4.10 -6.62
CA GLY A 43 2.46 -4.04 -7.96
C GLY A 43 3.11 -2.70 -8.30
N LEU A 44 2.96 -1.67 -7.45
CA LEU A 44 3.57 -0.36 -7.69
C LEU A 44 5.02 -0.31 -7.16
N PRO A 45 5.93 0.36 -7.89
CA PRO A 45 7.30 0.52 -7.43
C PRO A 45 7.36 1.19 -6.05
N PHE A 46 8.23 0.67 -5.18
CA PHE A 46 8.44 1.16 -3.81
C PHE A 46 7.21 1.07 -2.89
N ILE A 47 6.16 0.35 -3.28
CA ILE A 47 5.00 0.05 -2.45
C ILE A 47 4.97 -1.46 -2.21
N GLY A 48 5.60 -1.88 -1.12
CA GLY A 48 5.57 -3.28 -0.68
C GLY A 48 4.31 -3.62 0.12
N LEU A 49 4.18 -4.89 0.49
CA LEU A 49 3.06 -5.46 1.24
C LEU A 49 2.69 -4.66 2.50
N ARG A 50 3.72 -4.40 3.33
CA ARG A 50 3.56 -3.65 4.59
C ARG A 50 3.01 -2.25 4.36
N LEU A 51 3.49 -1.57 3.32
CA LEU A 51 3.04 -0.22 3.01
C LEU A 51 1.64 -0.22 2.40
N ALA A 52 1.33 -1.17 1.51
CA ALA A 52 -0.02 -1.33 0.95
C ALA A 52 -1.07 -1.56 2.05
N LYS A 53 -0.76 -2.41 3.02
CA LYS A 53 -1.61 -2.65 4.21
C LYS A 53 -1.79 -1.35 5.00
N LYS A 54 -0.69 -0.67 5.32
CA LYS A 54 -0.73 0.60 6.06
C LYS A 54 -1.53 1.70 5.34
N ILE A 55 -1.46 1.77 4.01
CA ILE A 55 -2.27 2.68 3.21
C ILE A 55 -3.76 2.30 3.37
N LYS A 56 -4.11 1.02 3.20
CA LYS A 56 -5.48 0.53 3.33
C LYS A 56 -6.08 0.76 4.71
N ASP A 57 -5.30 0.55 5.76
CA ASP A 57 -5.69 0.82 7.14
C ASP A 57 -5.97 2.31 7.35
N GLN A 58 -5.11 3.21 6.84
CA GLN A 58 -5.30 4.66 6.96
C GLN A 58 -6.52 5.18 6.19
N VAL A 59 -6.86 4.59 5.03
CA VAL A 59 -7.99 5.03 4.21
C VAL A 59 -9.29 4.28 4.53
N GLY A 60 -9.27 3.35 5.48
CA GLY A 60 -10.41 2.50 5.85
C GLY A 60 -10.93 1.67 4.68
N GLY A 61 -10.01 1.10 3.90
CA GLY A 61 -10.34 0.23 2.77
C GLY A 61 -10.68 -1.18 3.21
N PHE A 62 -11.62 -1.80 2.48
CA PHE A 62 -11.90 -3.22 2.65
C PHE A 62 -10.77 -4.03 2.00
N ILE A 63 -10.20 -4.96 2.75
CA ILE A 63 -9.31 -6.01 2.26
C ILE A 63 -10.15 -7.29 2.32
N LYS A 64 -10.21 -8.05 1.23
CA LYS A 64 -10.95 -9.32 1.25
C LYS A 64 -10.25 -10.30 2.20
N ALA A 65 -11.02 -11.16 2.89
CA ALA A 65 -10.46 -12.16 3.80
C ALA A 65 -9.44 -13.08 3.10
N GLU A 66 -9.66 -13.39 1.82
CA GLU A 66 -8.74 -14.18 0.98
C GLU A 66 -7.39 -13.46 0.73
N GLU A 67 -7.43 -12.14 0.50
CA GLU A 67 -6.22 -11.32 0.42
C GLU A 67 -5.53 -11.34 1.79
N TRP A 68 -6.26 -11.17 2.89
CA TRP A 68 -5.70 -11.21 4.25
C TRP A 68 -4.95 -12.52 4.57
N GLU A 69 -5.52 -13.67 4.17
CA GLU A 69 -4.87 -14.97 4.36
C GLU A 69 -3.61 -15.15 3.50
N ARG A 70 -3.61 -14.65 2.26
CA ARG A 70 -2.41 -14.63 1.41
C ARG A 70 -1.33 -13.72 1.98
N LEU A 71 -1.73 -12.57 2.54
CA LEU A 71 -0.82 -11.63 3.20
C LEU A 71 -0.15 -12.26 4.42
N ARG A 72 -0.93 -12.97 5.26
CA ARG A 72 -0.43 -13.64 6.48
C ARG A 72 0.58 -14.74 6.15
N LYS A 73 0.33 -15.51 5.09
CA LYS A 73 1.26 -16.56 4.62
C LYS A 73 2.57 -16.01 4.04
N GLY A 74 2.56 -14.84 3.43
CA GLY A 74 3.77 -14.19 2.90
C GLY A 74 4.71 -13.66 3.98
N GLU A 75 4.15 -13.14 5.10
CA GLU A 75 4.94 -12.70 6.27
C GLU A 75 5.60 -13.88 7.00
N GLU A 76 4.94 -15.05 7.05
CA GLU A 76 5.51 -16.28 7.66
C GLU A 76 6.76 -16.80 6.91
N SER A 77 6.89 -16.55 5.61
CA SER A 77 8.08 -16.96 4.83
C SER A 77 9.30 -16.07 5.05
N GLU A 78 9.14 -14.76 5.31
CA GLU A 78 10.27 -13.87 5.63
C GLU A 78 10.81 -14.10 7.06
N GLN A 79 9.94 -14.46 8.01
CA GLN A 79 10.36 -14.70 9.40
C GLN A 79 11.21 -15.96 9.57
N LYS A 80 11.03 -16.99 8.73
CA LYS A 80 11.81 -18.24 8.84
C LYS A 80 13.27 -18.11 8.43
N ALA A 81 13.63 -17.09 7.65
CA ALA A 81 15.02 -16.89 7.19
C ALA A 81 15.91 -16.20 8.23
N ILE A 82 15.34 -15.59 9.27
CA ILE A 82 16.09 -14.78 10.26
C ILE A 82 16.38 -15.58 11.54
N THR A 83 15.77 -16.77 11.70
CA THR A 83 15.94 -17.63 12.88
C THR A 83 17.01 -18.71 12.73
N GLU A 84 17.73 -18.77 11.60
CA GLU A 84 18.91 -19.63 11.43
C GLU A 84 20.19 -18.82 11.69
N TYR A 85 20.55 -18.64 12.97
CA TYR A 85 21.92 -18.41 13.40
C TYR A 85 22.15 -18.97 14.81
#